data_AF-A0A432RNX4-F1
#
_entry.id   AF-A0A432RNX4-F1
#
_cell.length_a   1.000
_cell.length_b   1.000
_cell.length_c   1.000
_cell.angle_alpha   90.00
_cell.angle_beta   90.00
_cell.angle_gamma   90.00
#
_symmetry.space_group_name_H-M   'P 1'
#
loop_
_entity.id
_entity.type
_entity.pdbx_description
1 polymer ?
#
loop_
_entity_poly.entity_id
_entity_poly.type
_entity_poly.pdbx_seq_one_letter_code
_entity_poly.pdbx_strand_id
1 'polypeptide(L)' 'MLLGEIRNYLQEHRRVLLSDLANRFDTDDDALKGILQKWVSKGKVRKLSGDGACSSSCGKCDPSMIELYEWID' A
#
# COMPACT_ATOMS: atom_id res chain seq x y z
N MET A 1 -12.68 9.75 10.35
CA MET A 1 -13.15 9.47 8.97
C MET A 1 -12.18 8.49 8.34
N LEU A 2 -12.68 7.40 7.74
CA LEU A 2 -11.91 6.26 7.24
C LEU A 2 -10.66 6.63 6.40
N LEU A 3 -10.77 7.65 5.55
CA LEU A 3 -9.66 8.17 4.72
C LEU A 3 -8.46 8.70 5.52
N GLY A 4 -8.72 9.34 6.67
CA GLY A 4 -7.66 9.87 7.54
C GLY A 4 -6.90 8.75 8.24
N GLU A 5 -7.59 7.68 8.61
CA GLU A 5 -6.98 6.52 9.27
C GLU A 5 -6.14 5.71 8.29
N ILE A 6 -6.62 5.46 7.06
CA ILE A 6 -5.84 4.84 5.99
C ILE A 6 -4.57 5.66 5.74
N ARG A 7 -4.69 6.99 5.64
CA ARG A 7 -3.53 7.86 5.42
C ARG A 7 -2.54 7.78 6.58
N ASN A 8 -3.00 7.90 7.82
CA ASN A 8 -2.13 7.81 9.01
C ASN A 8 -1.43 6.46 9.06
N TYR A 9 -2.16 5.37 8.80
CA TYR A 9 -1.60 4.02 8.75
C TYR A 9 -0.53 3.88 7.65
N LEU A 10 -0.77 4.42 6.45
CA LEU A 10 0.25 4.47 5.40
C LEU A 10 1.49 5.27 5.81
N GLN A 11 1.30 6.39 6.51
CA GLN A 11 2.40 7.24 6.97
C GLN A 11 3.22 6.58 8.10
N GLU A 12 2.56 5.89 9.03
CA GLU A 12 3.19 5.17 10.14
C GLU A 12 3.96 3.94 9.64
N HIS A 13 3.33 3.12 8.79
CA HIS A 13 3.93 1.88 8.30
C HIS A 13 4.92 2.11 7.15
N ARG A 14 4.87 3.28 6.49
CA ARG A 14 5.61 3.68 5.27
C ARG A 14 5.33 2.79 4.05
N ARG A 15 5.18 1.49 4.23
CA ARG A 15 4.93 0.46 3.21
C ARG A 15 3.82 -0.45 3.69
N VAL A 16 2.78 -0.58 2.89
CA VAL A 16 1.61 -1.40 3.22
C VAL A 16 1.16 -2.19 2.00
N LEU A 17 0.67 -3.40 2.25
CA LEU A 17 0.10 -4.25 1.22
C LEU A 17 -1.34 -3.82 0.96
N LEU A 18 -1.78 -3.86 -0.30
CA LEU A 18 -3.17 -3.58 -0.62
C LEU A 18 -4.12 -4.52 0.13
N SER A 19 -3.80 -5.82 0.12
CA SER A 19 -4.60 -6.84 0.81
C SER A 19 -4.56 -6.68 2.33
N ASP A 20 -3.48 -6.15 2.90
CA ASP A 20 -3.40 -5.84 4.33
C ASP A 20 -4.34 -4.67 4.67
N LEU A 21 -4.37 -3.62 3.85
CA LEU A 21 -5.35 -2.54 3.98
C LEU A 21 -6.78 -3.07 3.84
N ALA A 22 -7.04 -3.93 2.85
CA ALA A 22 -8.36 -4.49 2.62
C ALA A 22 -8.86 -5.28 3.84
N ASN A 23 -8.00 -6.13 4.39
CA ASN A 23 -8.30 -6.94 5.57
C ASN A 23 -8.39 -6.09 6.85
N ARG A 24 -7.57 -5.04 6.98
CA ARG A 24 -7.53 -4.15 8.16
C ARG A 24 -8.74 -3.23 8.24
N PHE A 25 -9.14 -2.68 7.10
CA PHE A 25 -10.23 -1.70 6.98
C PHE A 25 -11.54 -2.33 6.48
N ASP A 26 -11.59 -3.65 6.31
CA ASP A 26 -12.74 -4.41 5.80
C ASP A 26 -13.31 -3.75 4.52
N THR A 27 -12.42 -3.42 3.58
CA THR A 27 -12.73 -2.62 2.39
C THR A 27 -12.23 -3.32 1.14
N ASP A 28 -13.00 -3.27 0.06
CA ASP A 28 -12.61 -3.85 -1.23
C ASP A 28 -11.32 -3.24 -1.81
N ASP A 29 -10.50 -4.11 -2.42
CA ASP A 29 -9.29 -3.75 -3.15
C ASP A 29 -9.54 -2.67 -4.21
N ASP A 30 -10.67 -2.73 -4.93
CA ASP A 30 -11.02 -1.73 -5.95
C ASP A 30 -11.30 -0.35 -5.34
N ALA A 31 -11.96 -0.31 -4.19
CA ALA A 31 -12.21 0.95 -3.47
C ALA A 31 -10.88 1.55 -2.95
N LEU A 32 -10.02 0.71 -2.37
CA LEU A 32 -8.68 1.11 -1.92
C LEU A 32 -7.80 1.57 -3.09
N LYS A 33 -7.80 0.85 -4.21
CA LYS A 33 -7.11 1.25 -5.45
C LYS A 33 -7.56 2.62 -5.90
N GLY A 34 -8.86 2.90 -5.91
CA GLY A 34 -9.39 4.21 -6.26
C GLY A 34 -8.90 5.34 -5.34
N ILE A 35 -8.79 5.07 -4.04
CA ILE A 35 -8.26 6.05 -3.06
C ILE A 35 -6.75 6.23 -3.24
N LEU A 36 -6.00 5.13 -3.29
CA LEU A 36 -4.55 5.13 -3.44
C LEU A 36 -4.13 5.78 -4.75
N GLN A 37 -4.84 5.53 -5.86
CA GLN A 37 -4.60 6.17 -7.14
C GLN A 37 -4.67 7.70 -7.04
N LYS A 38 -5.63 8.26 -6.28
CA LYS A 38 -5.70 9.71 -6.08
C LYS A 38 -4.44 10.25 -5.41
N TRP A 39 -3.83 9.50 -4.50
CA TRP A 39 -2.57 9.90 -3.86
C TRP A 39 -1.35 9.62 -4.74
N VAL A 40 -1.38 8.57 -5.56
CA VAL A 40 -0.36 8.29 -6.57
C VAL A 40 -0.32 9.43 -7.60
N SER A 41 -1.46 9.87 -8.12
CA SER A 41 -1.54 11.04 -9.02
C SER A 41 -1.08 12.33 -8.37
N LYS A 42 -1.16 12.44 -7.04
CA LYS A 42 -0.63 13.58 -6.27
C LYS A 42 0.86 13.45 -5.92
N GLY A 43 1.50 12.33 -6.25
CA GLY A 43 2.89 12.06 -5.88
C GLY A 43 3.11 11.82 -4.38
N LYS A 44 2.06 11.45 -3.64
CA LYS A 44 2.13 11.17 -2.19
C LYS A 44 2.39 9.69 -1.89
N VAL A 45 1.92 8.82 -2.78
CA VAL A 45 2.04 7.36 -2.67
C VAL A 45 2.68 6.81 -3.95
N ARG A 46 3.48 5.76 -3.82
CA ARG A 46 4.08 5.02 -4.93
C ARG A 46 3.64 3.57 -4.88
N LYS A 47 3.16 3.04 -6.00
CA LYS A 47 2.93 1.60 -6.16
C LYS A 47 4.28 0.91 -6.42
N LEU A 48 4.58 -0.10 -5.62
CA LEU A 48 5.72 -0.99 -5.75
C LEU A 48 5.18 -2.34 -6.21
N SER A 49 5.36 -2.65 -7.49
CA SER A 49 5.21 -4.03 -7.98
C SER A 49 6.46 -4.81 -7.53
N GLY A 50 6.29 -6.07 -7.14
CA GLY A 50 7.28 -6.90 -6.44
C GLY A 50 8.63 -7.18 -7.13
N ASP A 51 9.02 -6.41 -8.14
CA ASP A 51 10.31 -6.55 -8.83
C ASP A 51 11.50 -5.98 -8.03
N GLY A 52 11.27 -5.21 -6.95
CA GLY A 52 12.38 -4.56 -6.23
C GLY A 52 12.17 -4.19 -4.76
N ALA A 53 11.10 -4.64 -4.11
CA ALA A 53 10.73 -4.14 -2.78
C ALA A 53 11.41 -4.85 -1.59
N CYS A 54 12.11 -5.97 -1.80
CA CYS A 54 12.73 -6.73 -0.71
C CYS A 54 14.27 -6.78 -0.86
N SER A 55 14.92 -5.62 -0.67
CA SER A 55 16.38 -5.57 -0.45
C SER A 55 16.76 -5.77 1.04
N SER A 56 15.82 -6.19 1.88
CA SER A 56 16.01 -6.32 3.33
C SER A 56 15.37 -7.61 3.86
N SER A 57 16.10 -8.72 3.79
CA SER A 57 16.05 -9.85 4.73
C SER A 57 14.72 -10.56 5.04
N CYS A 58 13.75 -10.63 4.12
CA CYS A 58 12.57 -11.50 4.32
C CYS A 58 12.24 -12.30 3.05
N GLY A 59 12.89 -13.46 2.89
CA GLY A 59 12.69 -14.40 1.78
C GLY A 59 11.46 -15.29 1.92
N LYS A 60 10.29 -14.73 2.26
CA LYS A 60 9.03 -15.49 2.46
C LYS A 60 7.85 -15.02 1.62
N CYS A 61 8.06 -14.04 0.74
CA CYS A 61 6.97 -13.38 0.04
C CYS A 61 7.09 -13.63 -1.47
N ASP A 62 6.10 -14.32 -2.05
CA ASP A 62 5.95 -14.44 -3.50
C ASP A 62 5.77 -13.04 -4.13
N PRO A 63 6.79 -12.52 -4.84
CA PRO A 63 6.78 -11.14 -5.33
C PRO A 63 5.74 -10.89 -6.44
N SER A 64 5.24 -11.96 -7.06
CA SER A 64 4.35 -11.90 -8.22
C SER A 64 2.90 -11.54 -7.87
N MET A 65 2.48 -11.71 -6.61
CA MET A 65 1.09 -11.48 -6.20
C MET A 65 0.92 -10.30 -5.24
N ILE A 66 2.02 -9.64 -4.88
CA ILE A 66 2.04 -8.64 -3.82
C ILE A 66 1.96 -7.22 -4.41
N GLU A 67 0.78 -6.60 -4.30
CA GLU A 67 0.59 -5.18 -4.58
C GLU A 67 0.96 -4.34 -3.35
N LEU A 68 2.16 -3.77 -3.34
CA LEU A 68 2.67 -2.94 -2.26
C LEU A 68 2.52 -1.44 -2.60
N TYR A 69 2.16 -0.63 -1.60
CA TYR A 69 2.09 0.81 -1.69
C TYR A 69 3.00 1.45 -0.65
N GLU A 70 3.83 2.41 -1.08
CA GLU A 70 4.76 3.15 -0.23
C GLU A 70 4.38 4.63 -0.16
N TRP A 71 4.39 5.20 1.03
CA TRP A 71 4.18 6.63 1.26
C TRP A 71 5.52 7.38 1.15
N ILE A 72 5.62 8.28 0.17
CA ILE A 72 6.89 8.96 -0.21
C ILE A 72 6.98 10.42 0.25
N ASP A 73 5.95 10.95 0.92
CA ASP A 73 5.87 12.35 1.38
C ASP A 73 6.18 12.52 2.88
#